data_AF-A0A7T1I9J1-F1
#
_entry.id   AF-A0A7T1I9J1-F1
#
_cell.length_a   1.000
_cell.length_b   1.000
_cell.length_c   1.000
_cell.angle_alpha   90.00
_cell.angle_beta   90.00
_cell.angle_gamma   90.00
#
_symmetry.space_group_name_H-M   'P 1'
#
loop_
_entity.id
_entity.type
_entity.pdbx_description
1 polymer ?
#
loop_
_entity_poly.entity_id
_entity_poly.type
_entity_poly.pdbx_seq_one_letter_code
_entity_poly.pdbx_strand_id
1 'polypeptide(L)'
;MKNAFTKIAIGLALSAVGGPSLAQIGNVGNATGTPAQNVFCEKSLKSTVTRVSKTVLPSGYSDLKDVQLNSDFRFPKNDLPFSQALALNDPVTGQSVGVYDQNFVPGGSKVFSSWGRFGITIWGYWLLSTGGGFSEKVATFVPFEADILWISDGDSFLIIKGCNGRFTVTSEVAAALRNYPAGKNGYIRFSTEGTGSAVLSEIGKDTVAAWKKVYANWSPEAPPKIESLGF
;
A
#
# COMPACT_ATOMS: atom_id res chain seq x y z
N MET A 1 60.93 35.09 -37.20
CA MET A 1 59.93 36.18 -37.23
C MET A 1 59.20 36.17 -38.56
N LYS A 2 57.97 35.66 -38.58
CA LYS A 2 56.89 35.98 -39.52
C LYS A 2 55.63 35.28 -39.03
N ASN A 3 54.62 36.09 -38.76
CA ASN A 3 53.33 35.73 -38.19
C ASN A 3 52.48 34.92 -39.17
N ALA A 4 51.75 33.94 -38.66
CA ALA A 4 50.52 33.45 -39.26
C ALA A 4 49.52 33.15 -38.13
N PHE A 5 48.75 34.18 -37.77
CA PHE A 5 47.53 34.05 -36.98
C PHE A 5 46.44 33.51 -37.91
N THR A 6 46.05 32.25 -37.73
CA THR A 6 44.84 31.70 -38.34
C THR A 6 43.64 32.23 -37.55
N LYS A 7 42.82 33.07 -38.20
CA LYS A 7 41.51 33.49 -37.71
C LYS A 7 40.58 32.29 -37.68
N ILE A 8 40.19 31.84 -36.49
CA ILE A 8 39.00 30.99 -36.33
C ILE A 8 37.82 31.94 -36.23
N ALA A 9 36.96 31.93 -37.24
CA ALA A 9 35.69 32.62 -37.22
C ALA A 9 34.76 31.90 -36.23
N ILE A 10 34.43 32.56 -35.13
CA ILE A 10 33.35 32.17 -34.23
C ILE A 10 32.04 32.56 -34.91
N GLY A 11 31.45 31.62 -35.65
CA GLY A 11 30.06 31.69 -36.05
C GLY A 11 29.18 31.22 -34.89
N LEU A 12 28.59 32.16 -34.15
CA LEU A 12 27.46 31.88 -33.27
C LEU A 12 26.27 31.44 -34.15
N ALA A 13 26.06 30.14 -34.26
CA ALA A 13 24.78 29.59 -34.66
C ALA A 13 24.00 29.26 -33.38
N LEU A 14 23.01 30.09 -33.05
CA LEU A 14 21.95 29.73 -32.11
C LEU A 14 21.15 28.57 -32.74
N SER A 15 21.48 27.34 -32.39
CA SER A 15 20.56 26.21 -32.57
C SER A 15 19.57 26.22 -31.41
N ALA A 16 18.39 26.78 -31.66
CA ALA A 16 17.23 26.63 -30.79
C ALA A 16 16.90 25.13 -30.70
N VAL A 17 17.12 24.56 -29.51
CA VAL A 17 16.65 23.21 -29.17
C VAL A 17 15.14 23.30 -29.08
N GLY A 18 14.46 22.70 -30.06
CA GLY A 18 13.01 22.58 -30.08
C GLY A 18 12.53 21.81 -28.85
N GLY A 19 11.88 22.51 -27.93
CA GLY A 19 11.06 21.88 -26.91
C GLY A 19 9.87 21.18 -27.56
N PRO A 20 9.35 20.08 -26.97
CA PRO A 20 8.14 19.47 -27.48
C PRO A 20 6.98 20.47 -27.41
N SER A 21 6.54 20.91 -28.58
CA SER A 21 5.36 21.73 -28.76
C SER A 21 4.12 20.93 -28.37
N LEU A 22 3.29 21.55 -27.54
CA LEU A 22 1.92 21.17 -27.25
C LEU A 22 1.14 20.93 -28.55
N ALA A 23 1.01 19.67 -28.95
CA ALA A 23 0.04 19.26 -29.94
C ALA A 23 -1.31 19.10 -29.23
N GLN A 24 -2.23 19.98 -29.61
CA GLN A 24 -3.64 19.96 -29.28
C GLN A 24 -4.25 18.59 -29.56
N ILE A 25 -4.85 17.97 -28.54
CA ILE A 25 -5.92 17.00 -28.71
C ILE A 25 -7.23 17.73 -28.38
N GLY A 26 -8.18 17.58 -29.29
CA GLY A 26 -9.34 18.42 -29.49
C GLY A 26 -10.23 18.62 -28.26
N ASN A 27 -10.71 19.85 -28.17
CA ASN A 27 -11.81 20.29 -27.35
C ASN A 27 -13.13 19.71 -27.92
N VAL A 28 -13.80 18.81 -27.18
CA VAL A 28 -15.24 18.53 -27.37
C VAL A 28 -15.88 18.33 -26.01
N GLY A 29 -16.72 19.29 -25.61
CA GLY A 29 -17.79 19.07 -24.64
C GLY A 29 -17.59 19.74 -23.28
N ASN A 30 -18.31 20.84 -23.07
CA ASN A 30 -18.57 21.46 -21.76
C ASN A 30 -18.88 20.43 -20.67
N ALA A 31 -18.02 20.36 -19.66
CA ALA A 31 -18.44 20.07 -18.30
C ALA A 31 -17.55 20.90 -17.37
N THR A 32 -18.14 21.88 -16.70
CA THR A 32 -17.58 22.53 -15.52
C THR A 32 -17.46 21.49 -14.40
N GLY A 33 -16.46 20.61 -14.50
CA GLY A 33 -16.03 19.73 -13.43
C GLY A 33 -14.93 20.42 -12.68
N THR A 34 -15.19 20.84 -11.45
CA THR A 34 -14.13 21.04 -10.45
C THR A 34 -13.25 19.77 -10.39
N PRO A 35 -11.95 19.88 -10.07
CA PRO A 35 -11.06 18.73 -10.01
C PRO A 35 -11.42 17.81 -8.84
N ALA A 36 -12.46 17.00 -9.00
CA ALA A 36 -12.86 15.93 -8.10
C ALA A 36 -12.04 14.65 -8.35
N GLN A 37 -10.73 14.80 -8.59
CA GLN A 37 -9.90 13.70 -9.11
C GLN A 37 -8.76 13.23 -8.20
N ASN A 38 -8.81 13.52 -6.90
CA ASN A 38 -8.08 12.77 -5.86
C ASN A 38 -9.04 12.15 -4.81
N VAL A 39 -10.30 11.92 -5.19
CA VAL A 39 -11.41 11.48 -4.33
C VAL A 39 -11.43 9.95 -4.20
N PHE A 40 -10.45 9.35 -3.53
CA PHE A 40 -10.53 7.94 -3.11
C PHE A 40 -10.84 7.75 -1.62
N CYS A 41 -10.75 8.83 -0.82
CA CYS A 41 -11.18 8.88 0.59
C CYS A 41 -12.45 9.72 0.83
N GLU A 42 -12.93 10.47 -0.17
CA GLU A 42 -14.04 11.44 0.02
C GLU A 42 -15.44 10.81 -0.11
N LYS A 43 -15.70 9.74 0.66
CA LYS A 43 -17.07 9.27 0.88
C LYS A 43 -17.38 9.18 2.38
N SER A 44 -17.44 10.35 3.01
CA SER A 44 -18.50 10.77 3.95
C SER A 44 -17.94 11.70 5.03
N LEU A 45 -17.75 12.98 4.71
CA LEU A 45 -17.59 14.05 5.71
C LEU A 45 -18.85 14.26 6.58
N LYS A 46 -19.92 13.48 6.36
CA LYS A 46 -21.09 13.43 7.24
C LYS A 46 -20.85 12.37 8.30
N SER A 47 -20.89 12.77 9.56
CA SER A 47 -20.90 11.82 10.67
C SER A 47 -22.11 10.89 10.52
N THR A 48 -21.85 9.59 10.44
CA THR A 48 -22.88 8.55 10.43
C THR A 48 -22.62 7.59 11.58
N VAL A 49 -23.69 7.10 12.20
CA VAL A 49 -23.60 6.13 13.30
C VAL A 49 -24.20 4.82 12.81
N THR A 50 -23.37 3.80 12.72
CA THR A 50 -23.79 2.44 12.37
C THR A 50 -23.53 1.52 13.55
N ARG A 51 -24.54 0.77 13.99
CA ARG A 51 -24.37 -0.28 15.00
C ARG A 51 -23.94 -1.57 14.32
N VAL A 52 -22.86 -2.15 14.81
CA VAL A 52 -22.23 -3.34 14.23
C VAL A 52 -21.91 -4.30 15.37
N SER A 53 -22.19 -5.58 15.18
CA SER A 53 -21.85 -6.62 16.15
C SER A 53 -20.37 -6.98 16.06
N LYS A 54 -19.79 -7.37 17.19
CA LYS A 54 -18.45 -7.96 17.22
C LYS A 54 -18.42 -9.22 16.39
N THR A 55 -17.34 -9.42 15.64
CA THR A 55 -17.14 -10.61 14.83
C THR A 55 -16.77 -11.80 15.72
N VAL A 56 -17.16 -12.99 15.30
CA VAL A 56 -16.81 -14.27 15.94
C VAL A 56 -16.08 -15.10 14.90
N LEU A 57 -14.98 -15.74 15.30
CA LEU A 57 -14.19 -16.53 14.37
C LEU A 57 -14.94 -17.83 14.02
N PRO A 58 -15.09 -18.18 12.73
CA PRO A 58 -15.73 -19.44 12.36
C PRO A 58 -14.86 -20.64 12.76
N SER A 59 -15.42 -21.85 12.68
CA SER A 59 -14.65 -23.07 12.94
C SER A 59 -13.48 -23.23 11.95
N GLY A 60 -12.45 -23.99 12.35
CA GLY A 60 -11.27 -24.28 11.52
C GLY A 60 -10.02 -23.45 11.86
N TYR A 61 -10.05 -22.68 12.94
CA TYR A 61 -8.94 -21.85 13.43
C TYR A 61 -8.52 -22.12 14.88
N SER A 62 -9.06 -23.19 15.50
CA SER A 62 -8.75 -23.54 16.90
C SER A 62 -7.29 -23.95 17.14
N ASP A 63 -6.55 -24.21 16.07
CA ASP A 63 -5.12 -24.50 16.05
C ASP A 63 -4.24 -23.24 16.04
N LEU A 64 -4.82 -22.05 15.80
CA LEU A 64 -4.06 -20.81 15.77
C LEU A 64 -3.78 -20.30 17.17
N LYS A 65 -2.63 -19.65 17.32
CA LYS A 65 -2.30 -18.91 18.53
C LYS A 65 -3.26 -17.73 18.69
N ASP A 66 -3.95 -17.69 19.81
CA ASP A 66 -4.75 -16.54 20.23
C ASP A 66 -3.87 -15.37 20.66
N VAL A 67 -4.12 -14.20 20.08
CA VAL A 67 -3.42 -12.96 20.38
C VAL A 67 -4.43 -11.85 20.68
N GLN A 68 -4.34 -11.31 21.89
CA GLN A 68 -5.11 -10.12 22.27
C GLN A 68 -4.46 -8.87 21.66
N LEU A 69 -5.21 -8.16 20.83
CA LEU A 69 -4.80 -6.85 20.32
C LEU A 69 -5.03 -5.80 21.41
N ASN A 70 -3.94 -5.43 22.10
CA ASN A 70 -3.92 -4.44 23.18
C ASN A 70 -3.13 -3.18 22.81
N SER A 71 -2.65 -3.12 21.58
CA SER A 71 -1.81 -2.07 21.01
C SER A 71 -1.92 -2.12 19.49
N ASP A 72 -1.50 -1.05 18.84
CA ASP A 72 -1.45 -0.99 17.39
C ASP A 72 -0.42 -1.99 16.84
N PHE A 73 -0.75 -2.77 15.82
CA PHE A 73 0.18 -3.75 15.24
C PHE A 73 1.44 -3.10 14.63
N ARG A 74 1.38 -1.79 14.32
CA ARG A 74 2.53 -1.00 13.88
C ARG A 74 3.55 -0.79 15.00
N PHE A 75 3.08 -0.83 16.25
CA PHE A 75 3.85 -0.64 17.48
C PHE A 75 3.37 -1.59 18.57
N PRO A 76 3.53 -2.91 18.36
CA PRO A 76 2.94 -3.88 19.27
C PRO A 76 3.67 -3.80 20.61
N LYS A 77 2.90 -3.75 21.70
CA LYS A 77 3.42 -3.70 23.07
C LYS A 77 4.09 -5.01 23.49
N ASN A 78 3.72 -6.11 22.83
CA ASN A 78 4.25 -7.46 23.03
C ASN A 78 4.83 -7.97 21.70
N ASP A 79 5.66 -9.02 21.76
CA ASP A 79 6.18 -9.67 20.55
C ASP A 79 5.03 -10.28 19.72
N LEU A 80 4.63 -9.55 18.68
CA LEU A 80 3.69 -10.00 17.67
C LEU A 80 4.47 -10.88 16.67
N PRO A 81 4.14 -12.18 16.54
CA PRO A 81 4.87 -13.04 15.63
C PRO A 81 4.53 -12.68 14.18
N PHE A 82 5.51 -12.13 13.46
CA PHE A 82 5.40 -11.88 12.03
C PHE A 82 5.39 -13.20 11.25
N SER A 83 4.79 -13.16 10.06
CA SER A 83 4.70 -14.26 9.10
C SER A 83 4.03 -15.53 9.62
N GLN A 84 3.17 -15.41 10.64
CA GLN A 84 2.36 -16.50 11.18
C GLN A 84 0.88 -16.13 11.16
N ALA A 85 0.02 -17.08 10.82
CA ALA A 85 -1.43 -16.90 10.95
C ALA A 85 -1.82 -16.90 12.44
N LEU A 86 -2.61 -15.92 12.84
CA LEU A 86 -3.00 -15.71 14.24
C LEU A 86 -4.51 -15.57 14.36
N ALA A 87 -5.07 -16.11 15.44
CA ALA A 87 -6.40 -15.75 15.88
C ALA A 87 -6.28 -14.44 16.67
N LEU A 88 -6.87 -13.37 16.14
CA LEU A 88 -6.77 -12.02 16.68
C LEU A 88 -8.04 -11.71 17.47
N ASN A 89 -7.87 -11.24 18.70
CA ASN A 89 -8.97 -10.78 19.53
C ASN A 89 -8.84 -9.28 19.78
N ASP A 90 -9.69 -8.50 19.11
CA ASP A 90 -9.80 -7.06 19.27
C ASP A 90 -10.93 -6.75 20.27
N PRO A 91 -10.67 -6.00 21.36
CA PRO A 91 -11.68 -5.68 22.35
C PRO A 91 -12.84 -4.83 21.79
N VAL A 92 -12.67 -4.18 20.64
CA VAL A 92 -13.67 -3.37 19.94
C VAL A 92 -14.37 -4.17 18.85
N THR A 93 -13.61 -4.78 17.94
CA THR A 93 -14.18 -5.41 16.72
C THR A 93 -14.49 -6.90 16.87
N GLY A 94 -13.96 -7.57 17.90
CA GLY A 94 -14.18 -9.00 18.16
C GLY A 94 -13.05 -9.87 17.61
N GLN A 95 -13.39 -11.10 17.22
CA GLN A 95 -12.43 -12.09 16.77
C GLN A 95 -12.24 -12.04 15.26
N SER A 96 -10.99 -12.19 14.82
CA SER A 96 -10.61 -12.28 13.41
C SER A 96 -9.40 -13.20 13.24
N VAL A 97 -8.99 -13.42 11.99
CA VAL A 97 -7.75 -14.11 11.65
C VAL A 97 -6.93 -13.23 10.72
N GLY A 98 -5.62 -13.23 10.91
CA GLY A 98 -4.72 -12.52 10.03
C GLY A 98 -3.27 -12.93 10.18
N VAL A 99 -2.43 -12.37 9.32
CA VAL A 99 -0.97 -12.46 9.40
C VAL A 99 -0.36 -11.07 9.24
N TYR A 100 0.69 -10.79 10.01
CA TYR A 100 1.45 -9.56 9.91
C TYR A 100 2.77 -9.81 9.21
N ASP A 101 3.22 -8.85 8.42
CA ASP A 101 4.47 -8.90 7.69
C ASP A 101 5.18 -7.56 7.77
N GLN A 102 6.50 -7.60 7.75
CA GLN A 102 7.34 -6.42 7.80
C GLN A 102 8.47 -6.60 6.80
N ASN A 103 8.59 -5.64 5.90
CA ASN A 103 9.62 -5.65 4.86
C ASN A 103 10.41 -4.34 4.86
N PHE A 104 11.65 -4.41 4.37
CA PHE A 104 12.49 -3.25 4.10
C PHE A 104 12.66 -3.12 2.59
N VAL A 105 12.19 -2.00 2.04
CA VAL A 105 12.35 -1.69 0.62
C VAL A 105 13.71 -0.98 0.44
N PRO A 106 14.55 -1.42 -0.52
CA PRO A 106 15.81 -0.75 -0.85
C PRO A 106 15.61 0.76 -1.07
N GLY A 107 16.46 1.58 -0.46
CA GLY A 107 16.24 3.03 -0.35
C GLY A 107 15.76 3.49 1.03
N GLY A 108 15.67 2.56 2.00
CA GLY A 108 15.56 2.86 3.44
C GLY A 108 14.15 2.74 4.02
N SER A 109 13.18 2.30 3.24
CA SER A 109 11.78 2.38 3.66
C SER A 109 11.35 1.14 4.41
N LYS A 110 10.64 1.32 5.51
CA LYS A 110 10.08 0.23 6.31
C LYS A 110 8.60 0.11 6.00
N VAL A 111 8.18 -1.04 5.49
CA VAL A 111 6.79 -1.34 5.14
C VAL A 111 6.24 -2.35 6.13
N PHE A 112 5.10 -2.05 6.71
CA PHE A 112 4.30 -2.96 7.52
C PHE A 112 3.05 -3.31 6.74
N SER A 113 2.75 -4.60 6.66
CA SER A 113 1.49 -5.07 6.09
C SER A 113 0.77 -6.01 7.05
N SER A 114 -0.55 -5.86 7.13
CA SER A 114 -1.42 -6.80 7.81
C SER A 114 -2.41 -7.37 6.82
N TRP A 115 -2.54 -8.69 6.81
CA TRP A 115 -3.38 -9.45 5.89
C TRP A 115 -4.45 -10.12 6.72
N GLY A 116 -5.52 -9.39 6.99
CA GLY A 116 -6.65 -9.87 7.76
C GLY A 116 -7.72 -10.50 6.87
N ARG A 117 -8.61 -11.26 7.51
CA ARG A 117 -9.77 -11.88 6.85
C ARG A 117 -10.63 -10.87 6.09
N PHE A 118 -10.87 -9.69 6.65
CA PHE A 118 -11.81 -8.70 6.07
C PHE A 118 -11.14 -7.45 5.52
N GLY A 119 -9.86 -7.25 5.81
CA GLY A 119 -9.14 -6.06 5.39
C GLY A 119 -7.65 -6.30 5.34
N ILE A 120 -6.99 -5.59 4.43
CA ILE A 120 -5.54 -5.50 4.34
C ILE A 120 -5.15 -4.09 4.78
N THR A 121 -4.11 -3.97 5.60
CA THR A 121 -3.50 -2.67 5.92
C THR A 121 -2.08 -2.63 5.40
N ILE A 122 -1.70 -1.56 4.70
CA ILE A 122 -0.34 -1.27 4.27
C ILE A 122 0.02 0.13 4.75
N TRP A 123 1.11 0.21 5.50
CA TRP A 123 1.60 1.45 6.07
C TRP A 123 3.12 1.39 6.21
N GLY A 124 3.78 2.53 6.31
CA GLY A 124 5.21 2.51 6.58
C GLY A 124 5.82 3.89 6.75
N TYR A 125 7.15 3.89 6.69
CA TYR A 125 7.96 5.10 6.71
C TYR A 125 8.93 5.13 5.55
N TRP A 126 8.97 6.26 4.86
CA TRP A 126 10.09 6.65 4.00
C TRP A 126 11.24 7.11 4.88
N LEU A 127 12.41 6.51 4.71
CA LEU A 127 13.65 7.02 5.29
C LEU A 127 14.32 7.92 4.27
N LEU A 128 14.17 9.22 4.44
CA LEU A 128 14.86 10.20 3.61
C LEU A 128 16.17 10.56 4.31
N SER A 129 17.28 10.22 3.66
CA SER A 129 18.59 10.76 4.02
C SER A 129 18.72 12.14 3.37
N THR A 130 18.33 13.20 4.09
CA THR A 130 18.63 14.55 3.62
C THR A 130 20.11 14.84 3.85
N GLY A 131 20.80 15.26 2.80
CA GLY A 131 22.21 15.67 2.89
C GLY A 131 22.33 16.93 3.73
N GLY A 132 22.81 16.79 4.97
CA GLY A 132 23.44 17.90 5.69
C GLY A 132 24.79 18.18 5.04
N GLY A 133 25.02 19.41 4.60
CA GLY A 133 26.36 19.80 4.14
C GLY A 133 27.40 19.47 5.22
N PHE A 134 28.51 18.84 4.80
CA PHE A 134 29.75 18.52 5.54
C PHE A 134 29.70 17.91 6.97
N SER A 135 28.56 17.78 7.64
CA SER A 135 28.48 17.08 8.93
C SER A 135 27.05 16.64 9.24
N GLU A 136 26.90 15.33 9.40
CA GLU A 136 25.72 14.58 9.86
C GLU A 136 24.59 14.35 8.83
N LYS A 137 24.37 13.05 8.52
CA LYS A 137 23.18 12.58 7.82
C LYS A 137 22.01 12.63 8.81
N VAL A 138 21.03 13.49 8.55
CA VAL A 138 19.78 13.48 9.30
C VAL A 138 18.84 12.48 8.62
N ALA A 139 18.45 11.44 9.37
CA ALA A 139 17.42 10.50 8.96
C ALA A 139 16.04 11.10 9.25
N THR A 140 15.31 11.50 8.20
CA THR A 140 13.91 11.92 8.34
C THR A 140 12.99 10.74 8.04
N PHE A 141 12.09 10.44 8.98
CA PHE A 141 11.05 9.42 8.81
C PHE A 141 9.75 10.10 8.39
N VAL A 142 9.30 9.84 7.16
CA VAL A 142 8.02 10.37 6.66
C VAL A 142 7.01 9.22 6.60
N PRO A 143 5.94 9.22 7.41
CA PRO A 143 4.93 8.17 7.33
C PRO A 143 4.24 8.20 5.97
N PHE A 144 3.82 7.04 5.50
CA PHE A 144 2.98 6.92 4.31
C PHE A 144 1.85 5.93 4.52
N GLU A 145 0.78 6.17 3.79
CA GLU A 145 -0.40 5.32 3.68
C GLU A 145 -0.62 4.99 2.20
N ALA A 146 -0.97 3.73 1.93
CA ALA A 146 -1.22 3.27 0.58
C ALA A 146 -2.69 3.48 0.17
N ASP A 147 -2.92 3.90 -1.07
CA ASP A 147 -4.26 4.15 -1.62
C ASP A 147 -4.62 3.23 -2.80
N ILE A 148 -3.61 2.62 -3.43
CA ILE A 148 -3.78 1.60 -4.46
C ILE A 148 -2.85 0.43 -4.15
N LEU A 149 -3.38 -0.79 -4.23
CA LEU A 149 -2.67 -2.04 -4.01
C LEU A 149 -2.83 -2.95 -5.22
N TRP A 150 -1.71 -3.50 -5.69
CA TRP A 150 -1.63 -4.50 -6.74
C TRP A 150 -1.18 -5.82 -6.14
N ILE A 151 -1.96 -6.88 -6.37
CA ILE A 151 -1.65 -8.24 -5.93
C ILE A 151 -1.55 -9.12 -7.17
N SER A 152 -0.44 -9.84 -7.31
CA SER A 152 -0.28 -10.81 -8.40
C SER A 152 -1.26 -11.98 -8.24
N ASP A 153 -1.87 -12.42 -9.34
CA ASP A 153 -2.76 -13.57 -9.41
C ASP A 153 -2.48 -14.35 -10.71
N GLY A 154 -1.56 -15.32 -10.62
CA GLY A 154 -1.06 -16.05 -11.79
C GLY A 154 -0.42 -15.11 -12.82
N ASP A 155 -0.90 -15.15 -14.06
CA ASP A 155 -0.46 -14.29 -15.17
C ASP A 155 -1.11 -12.90 -15.17
N SER A 156 -1.95 -12.62 -14.17
CA SER A 156 -2.70 -11.37 -14.03
C SER A 156 -2.41 -10.70 -12.68
N PHE A 157 -3.08 -9.58 -12.42
CA PHE A 157 -3.01 -8.91 -11.13
C PHE A 157 -4.33 -8.21 -10.80
N LEU A 158 -4.65 -8.17 -9.51
CA LEU A 158 -5.76 -7.39 -8.99
C LEU A 158 -5.30 -5.97 -8.70
N ILE A 159 -6.10 -4.96 -9.04
CA ILE A 159 -5.92 -3.58 -8.58
C ILE A 159 -7.03 -3.28 -7.56
N ILE A 160 -6.62 -3.02 -6.33
CA ILE A 160 -7.51 -2.71 -5.22
C ILE A 160 -7.33 -1.26 -4.85
N LYS A 161 -8.42 -0.50 -4.86
CA LYS A 161 -8.44 0.88 -4.36
C LYS A 161 -8.78 0.87 -2.88
N GLY A 162 -7.98 1.57 -2.10
CA GLY A 162 -8.12 1.70 -0.66
C GLY A 162 -8.15 3.17 -0.25
N CYS A 163 -8.10 3.39 1.07
CA CYS A 163 -7.99 4.70 1.68
C CYS A 163 -7.20 4.57 2.99
N ASN A 164 -6.32 5.52 3.29
CA ASN A 164 -5.51 5.56 4.51
C ASN A 164 -4.80 4.22 4.82
N GLY A 165 -4.23 3.59 3.78
CA GLY A 165 -3.54 2.31 3.90
C GLY A 165 -4.45 1.10 4.02
N ARG A 166 -5.78 1.24 4.00
CA ARG A 166 -6.73 0.15 4.20
C ARG A 166 -7.40 -0.28 2.91
N PHE A 167 -7.48 -1.58 2.71
CA PHE A 167 -8.07 -2.21 1.53
C PHE A 167 -9.08 -3.29 1.94
N THR A 168 -10.24 -3.28 1.29
CA THR A 168 -11.27 -4.30 1.50
C THR A 168 -10.86 -5.64 0.88
N VAL A 169 -11.03 -6.73 1.63
CA VAL A 169 -10.91 -8.08 1.07
C VAL A 169 -12.27 -8.49 0.51
N THR A 170 -12.35 -8.63 -0.81
CA THR A 170 -13.50 -9.22 -1.51
C THR A 170 -13.31 -10.72 -1.69
N SER A 171 -14.32 -11.42 -2.24
CA SER A 171 -14.19 -12.83 -2.62
C SER A 171 -13.06 -13.08 -3.61
N GLU A 172 -12.86 -12.15 -4.55
CA GLU A 172 -11.81 -12.20 -5.56
C GLU A 172 -10.42 -12.02 -4.91
N VAL A 173 -10.27 -11.02 -4.03
CA VAL A 173 -9.02 -10.79 -3.28
C VAL A 173 -8.68 -12.00 -2.39
N ALA A 174 -9.66 -12.52 -1.65
CA ALA A 174 -9.47 -13.70 -0.80
C ALA A 174 -9.08 -14.93 -1.62
N ALA A 175 -9.70 -15.13 -2.80
CA ALA A 175 -9.37 -16.23 -3.69
C ALA A 175 -7.93 -16.13 -4.22
N ALA A 176 -7.51 -14.95 -4.70
CA ALA A 176 -6.15 -14.71 -5.18
C ALA A 176 -5.11 -14.98 -4.09
N LEU A 177 -5.32 -14.45 -2.88
CA LEU A 177 -4.40 -14.66 -1.74
C LEU A 177 -4.36 -16.11 -1.27
N ARG A 178 -5.50 -16.81 -1.24
CA ARG A 178 -5.57 -18.24 -0.91
C ARG A 178 -4.87 -19.12 -1.95
N ASN A 179 -4.97 -18.76 -3.22
CA ASN A 179 -4.43 -19.54 -4.32
C ASN A 179 -2.98 -19.17 -4.65
N TYR A 180 -2.41 -18.18 -3.96
CA TYR A 180 -1.06 -17.72 -4.19
C TYR A 180 -0.04 -18.88 -4.10
N PRO A 181 0.93 -18.96 -5.03
CA PRO A 181 1.92 -20.03 -5.03
C PRO A 181 2.71 -20.11 -3.71
N ALA A 182 2.69 -21.28 -3.08
CA ALA A 182 3.42 -21.50 -1.84
C ALA A 182 4.93 -21.73 -2.10
N GLY A 183 5.74 -21.53 -1.05
CA GLY A 183 7.17 -21.86 -1.06
C GLY A 183 8.07 -20.82 -1.71
N LYS A 184 7.51 -19.67 -2.13
CA LYS A 184 8.25 -18.52 -2.67
C LYS A 184 7.77 -17.24 -2.01
N ASN A 185 8.59 -16.21 -2.07
CA ASN A 185 8.18 -14.86 -1.67
C ASN A 185 7.10 -14.36 -2.64
N GLY A 186 6.15 -13.61 -2.09
CA GLY A 186 5.14 -12.91 -2.87
C GLY A 186 5.61 -11.51 -3.22
N TYR A 187 4.95 -10.90 -4.18
CA TYR A 187 5.20 -9.51 -4.55
C TYR A 187 3.90 -8.73 -4.58
N ILE A 188 3.94 -7.57 -3.94
CA ILE A 188 2.88 -6.56 -4.02
C ILE A 188 3.47 -5.29 -4.60
N ARG A 189 2.65 -4.55 -5.33
CA ARG A 189 2.95 -3.17 -5.66
C ARG A 189 1.92 -2.29 -4.98
N PHE A 190 2.30 -1.11 -4.51
CA PHE A 190 1.34 -0.16 -3.94
C PHE A 190 1.72 1.27 -4.27
N SER A 191 0.74 2.15 -4.32
CA SER A 191 0.92 3.59 -4.48
C SER A 191 0.71 4.22 -3.12
N THR A 192 1.51 5.23 -2.78
CA THR A 192 1.26 6.01 -1.57
C THR A 192 0.42 7.22 -1.91
N GLU A 193 -0.45 7.58 -0.98
CA GLU A 193 -1.30 8.75 -1.11
C GLU A 193 -0.48 10.01 -1.42
N GLY A 194 -0.95 10.81 -2.38
CA GLY A 194 -0.36 12.08 -2.75
C GLY A 194 0.96 12.05 -3.54
N THR A 195 1.57 10.88 -3.77
CA THR A 195 2.85 10.80 -4.52
C THR A 195 2.72 10.19 -5.91
N GLY A 196 1.68 9.40 -6.16
CA GLY A 196 1.50 8.62 -7.40
C GLY A 196 2.62 7.61 -7.67
N SER A 197 3.55 7.41 -6.73
CA SER A 197 4.72 6.56 -6.91
C SER A 197 4.39 5.12 -6.56
N ALA A 198 4.62 4.21 -7.50
CA ALA A 198 4.42 2.78 -7.30
C ALA A 198 5.65 2.12 -6.66
N VAL A 199 5.46 1.56 -5.48
CA VAL A 199 6.45 0.88 -4.65
C VAL A 199 6.30 -0.62 -4.84
N LEU A 200 7.38 -1.33 -5.15
CA LEU A 200 7.41 -2.79 -5.14
C LEU A 200 7.87 -3.25 -3.75
N SER A 201 7.07 -4.10 -3.09
CA SER A 201 7.45 -4.76 -1.84
C SER A 201 7.34 -6.26 -1.98
N GLU A 202 8.37 -6.95 -1.48
CA GLU A 202 8.34 -8.38 -1.26
C GLU A 202 7.51 -8.72 -0.03
N ILE A 203 6.86 -9.88 -0.06
CA ILE A 203 6.15 -10.51 1.05
C ILE A 203 6.84 -11.84 1.35
N GLY A 204 7.19 -12.08 2.62
CA GLY A 204 7.92 -13.28 3.00
C GLY A 204 7.15 -14.56 2.67
N LYS A 205 7.85 -15.60 2.22
CA LYS A 205 7.26 -16.92 1.88
C LYS A 205 6.37 -17.51 3.00
N ASP A 206 6.69 -17.23 4.26
CA ASP A 206 5.94 -17.75 5.41
C ASP A 206 4.63 -16.96 5.60
N THR A 207 4.65 -15.64 5.32
CA THR A 207 3.44 -14.81 5.21
C THR A 207 2.54 -15.32 4.07
N VAL A 208 3.13 -15.61 2.91
CA VAL A 208 2.40 -16.19 1.75
C VAL A 208 1.78 -17.54 2.12
N ALA A 209 2.50 -18.40 2.84
CA ALA A 209 1.97 -19.66 3.32
C ALA A 209 0.80 -19.45 4.29
N ALA A 210 0.88 -18.45 5.17
CA ALA A 210 -0.17 -18.11 6.12
C ALA A 210 -1.47 -17.62 5.44
N TRP A 211 -1.41 -16.98 4.27
CA TRP A 211 -2.61 -16.55 3.54
C TRP A 211 -3.59 -17.70 3.27
N LYS A 212 -3.09 -18.90 2.94
CA LYS A 212 -3.94 -20.09 2.74
C LYS A 212 -4.80 -20.37 3.96
N LYS A 213 -4.24 -20.21 5.16
CA LYS A 213 -4.96 -20.40 6.41
C LYS A 213 -5.94 -19.24 6.65
N VAL A 214 -5.48 -17.99 6.57
CA VAL A 214 -6.29 -16.78 6.79
C VAL A 214 -7.57 -16.76 5.92
N TYR A 215 -7.45 -17.22 4.67
CA TYR A 215 -8.53 -17.17 3.68
C TYR A 215 -9.21 -18.53 3.39
N ALA A 216 -8.86 -19.61 4.10
CA ALA A 216 -9.31 -20.98 3.80
C ALA A 216 -10.83 -21.11 3.62
N ASN A 217 -11.59 -20.60 4.59
CA ASN A 217 -13.04 -20.58 4.63
C ASN A 217 -13.58 -19.14 4.55
N TRP A 218 -12.90 -18.26 3.81
CA TRP A 218 -13.33 -16.88 3.68
C TRP A 218 -14.78 -16.82 3.18
N SER A 219 -15.58 -16.05 3.89
CA SER A 219 -16.97 -15.78 3.56
C SER A 219 -17.20 -14.29 3.72
N PRO A 220 -18.04 -13.66 2.89
CA PRO A 220 -18.54 -12.33 3.16
C PRO A 220 -19.53 -12.39 4.34
N GLU A 221 -19.10 -12.86 5.51
CA GLU A 221 -19.82 -12.59 6.75
C GLU A 221 -19.77 -11.10 6.94
N ALA A 222 -20.93 -10.42 6.92
CA ALA A 222 -21.05 -8.97 6.98
C ALA A 222 -20.06 -8.36 7.98
N PRO A 223 -18.87 -7.92 7.53
CA PRO A 223 -18.09 -7.01 8.34
C PRO A 223 -18.87 -5.69 8.28
N PRO A 224 -18.69 -4.76 9.21
CA PRO A 224 -19.07 -3.39 8.92
C PRO A 224 -18.49 -3.05 7.55
N LYS A 225 -19.34 -2.58 6.62
CA LYS A 225 -18.85 -2.07 5.34
C LYS A 225 -17.68 -1.15 5.66
N ILE A 226 -16.52 -1.29 5.03
CA ILE A 226 -15.39 -0.42 5.35
C ILE A 226 -15.79 1.05 5.15
N GLU A 227 -16.70 1.33 4.21
CA GLU A 227 -17.35 2.64 4.06
C GLU A 227 -18.20 3.09 5.27
N SER A 228 -18.72 2.16 6.07
CA SER A 228 -19.42 2.43 7.35
C SER A 228 -18.49 2.62 8.54
N LEU A 229 -17.18 2.36 8.38
CA LEU A 229 -16.17 2.62 9.40
C LEU A 229 -15.66 4.07 9.36
N GLY A 230 -16.12 4.88 8.40
CA GLY A 230 -15.93 6.34 8.39
C GLY A 230 -14.48 6.79 8.27
N PHE A 231 -13.69 6.12 7.43
CA PHE A 231 -12.33 6.54 7.08
C PHE A 231 -12.30 7.11 5.67
#